data_AF-A0A9D5S9Y5-F1
#
_entry.id   AF-A0A9D5S9Y5-F1
#
_cell.length_a   1.000
_cell.length_b   1.000
_cell.length_c   1.000
_cell.angle_alpha   90.00
_cell.angle_beta   90.00
_cell.angle_gamma   90.00
#
_symmetry.space_group_name_H-M   'P 1'
#
loop_
_entity.id
_entity.type
_entity.pdbx_description
1 polymer ?
#
loop_
_entity_poly.entity_id
_entity_poly.type
_entity_poly.pdbx_seq_one_letter_code
_entity_poly.pdbx_strand_id
1 'polypeptide(L)'
;MTNQEKKELMTGLLQGANLEHAQINLILEKGATISYSNNQTNNKTTSNSHHTKDAIMDYVGRLKPMVRDSYIDCYDQLWMGILELEEVKTHVYDSGKQQDTTFNRNLVAQIIHQMAATVFVPTANTVNMAQYLEPSKGGDHPVRQKLGESPENKIKKSVDKYLKQHFFG
;
A
#
# COMPACT_ATOMS: atom_id res chain seq x y z
N MET A 1 36.18 1.18 20.79
CA MET A 1 34.78 1.53 20.52
C MET A 1 34.20 2.21 21.74
N THR A 2 33.86 3.48 21.60
CA THR A 2 33.22 4.30 22.64
C THR A 2 31.80 3.83 22.91
N ASN A 3 31.21 4.25 24.04
CA ASN A 3 29.83 3.91 24.36
C ASN A 3 28.83 4.50 23.35
N GLN A 4 29.18 5.63 22.71
CA GLN A 4 28.38 6.25 21.66
C GLN A 4 28.42 5.43 20.36
N GLU A 5 29.60 4.98 19.93
CA GLU A 5 29.75 4.11 18.75
C GLU A 5 29.03 2.76 18.94
N LYS A 6 29.10 2.19 20.15
CA LYS A 6 28.34 0.98 20.51
C LYS A 6 26.83 1.21 20.38
N LYS A 7 26.34 2.37 20.82
CA LYS A 7 24.91 2.73 20.75
C LYS A 7 24.43 2.84 19.30
N GLU A 8 25.20 3.52 18.44
CA GLU A 8 24.84 3.73 17.04
C GLU A 8 24.83 2.44 16.22
N LEU A 9 25.85 1.59 16.39
CA LEU A 9 25.90 0.26 15.76
C LEU A 9 24.71 -0.62 16.19
N MET A 10 24.35 -0.57 17.47
CA MET A 10 23.21 -1.31 18.02
C MET A 10 21.86 -0.78 17.51
N THR A 11 21.70 0.54 17.40
CA THR A 11 20.49 1.14 16.80
C THR A 11 20.33 0.72 15.34
N GLY A 12 21.42 0.69 14.56
CA GLY A 12 21.41 0.22 13.18
C GLY A 12 21.00 -1.25 13.04
N LEU A 13 21.49 -2.13 13.92
CA LEU A 13 21.10 -3.55 13.96
C LEU A 13 19.61 -3.74 14.30
N LEU A 14 19.07 -2.95 15.22
CA LEU A 14 17.67 -3.06 15.64
C LEU A 14 16.68 -2.56 14.57
N GLN A 15 17.04 -1.53 13.80
CA GLN A 15 16.21 -1.03 12.70
C GLN A 15 16.12 -2.04 11.53
N GLY A 16 17.17 -2.84 11.30
CA GLY A 16 17.16 -3.87 10.25
C GLY A 16 16.35 -5.13 10.58
N ALA A 17 15.95 -5.34 11.83
CA ALA A 17 15.34 -6.60 12.29
C ALA A 17 13.80 -6.66 12.20
N ASN A 18 13.13 -5.59 11.73
CA ASN A 18 11.66 -5.48 11.62
C ASN A 18 10.89 -5.99 12.86
N LEU A 19 11.34 -5.59 14.05
CA LEU A 19 10.73 -5.96 15.32
C LEU A 19 9.63 -4.95 15.67
N GLU A 20 8.41 -5.19 15.21
CA GLU A 20 7.26 -4.41 15.66
C GLU A 20 6.88 -4.80 17.10
N HIS A 21 6.62 -3.80 17.95
CA HIS A 21 6.15 -3.90 19.35
C HIS A 21 7.13 -4.39 20.44
N ALA A 22 8.44 -4.49 20.21
CA ALA A 22 9.40 -4.88 21.25
C ALA A 22 9.88 -3.70 22.12
N GLN A 23 9.71 -3.79 23.44
CA GLN A 23 10.50 -3.01 24.41
C GLN A 23 11.73 -3.83 24.79
N ILE A 24 12.93 -3.33 24.48
CA ILE A 24 14.19 -4.02 24.78
C ILE A 24 14.96 -3.21 25.81
N ASN A 25 15.16 -3.80 26.98
CA ASN A 25 16.04 -3.27 28.02
C ASN A 25 17.33 -4.10 28.03
N LEU A 26 18.44 -3.48 27.66
CA LEU A 26 19.76 -4.10 27.72
C LEU A 26 20.55 -3.48 28.89
N ILE A 27 21.01 -4.34 29.80
CA ILE A 27 21.87 -3.97 30.92
C ILE A 27 23.32 -4.15 30.47
N LEU A 28 24.08 -3.07 30.40
CA LEU A 28 25.51 -3.11 30.13
C LEU A 28 26.31 -3.21 31.43
N GLU A 29 27.50 -3.80 31.37
CA GLU A 29 28.41 -3.86 32.51
C GLU A 29 28.74 -2.46 33.04
N LYS A 30 28.71 -2.30 34.37
CA LYS A 30 28.66 -1.04 35.15
C LYS A 30 27.28 -0.38 35.28
N GLY A 31 26.20 -1.13 35.13
CA GLY A 31 24.86 -0.68 35.53
C GLY A 31 24.23 0.36 34.59
N ALA A 32 24.78 0.55 33.39
CA ALA A 32 24.20 1.40 32.38
C ALA A 32 23.12 0.65 31.62
N THR A 33 21.86 1.05 31.79
CA THR A 33 20.73 0.53 31.01
C THR A 33 20.51 1.36 29.75
N ILE A 34 20.38 0.67 28.61
CA ILE A 34 19.85 1.26 27.37
C ILE A 34 18.45 0.69 27.17
N SER A 35 17.46 1.57 27.19
CA SER A 35 16.07 1.23 26.87
C SER A 35 15.76 1.68 25.45
N TYR A 36 15.37 0.73 24.61
CA TYR A 36 14.76 1.01 23.32
C TYR A 36 13.24 0.84 23.45
N SER A 37 12.51 1.92 23.23
CA SER A 37 11.05 1.90 23.08
C SER A 37 10.72 2.56 21.76
N ASN A 38 10.16 1.81 20.82
CA ASN A 38 9.55 2.40 19.64
C ASN A 38 8.19 2.98 20.03
N ASN A 39 8.21 4.10 20.76
CA ASN A 39 7.02 4.89 21.00
C ASN A 39 6.83 5.78 19.78
N GLN A 40 6.03 5.34 18.81
CA GLN A 40 5.46 6.26 17.84
C GLN A 40 4.55 7.25 18.59
N THR A 41 5.14 8.35 19.04
CA THR A 41 4.39 9.53 19.47
C THR A 41 3.66 10.09 18.25
N ASN A 42 2.34 10.11 18.38
CA ASN A 42 1.38 10.64 17.42
C ASN A 42 1.78 12.02 16.85
N ASN A 43 2.38 12.02 15.67
CA ASN A 43 2.41 13.16 14.75
C ASN A 43 1.72 12.74 13.44
N LYS A 44 0.38 12.78 13.45
CA LYS A 44 -0.48 12.84 12.26
C LYS A 44 0.04 14.07 11.47
N THR A 45 0.69 13.97 10.31
CA THR A 45 0.02 14.07 8.99
C THR A 45 1.00 13.78 7.81
N THR A 46 2.24 13.34 8.00
CA THR A 46 3.20 13.20 6.87
C THR A 46 3.96 11.88 6.77
N SER A 47 4.26 11.19 7.88
CA SER A 47 4.95 9.88 7.82
C SER A 47 4.00 8.73 7.49
N ASN A 48 2.76 8.79 7.97
CA ASN A 48 1.78 7.72 7.81
C ASN A 48 1.29 7.58 6.36
N SER A 49 1.23 8.68 5.59
CA SER A 49 0.80 8.64 4.19
C SER A 49 1.82 7.97 3.27
N HIS A 50 3.13 8.09 3.56
CA HIS A 50 4.17 7.43 2.77
C HIS A 50 4.10 5.91 2.93
N HIS A 51 4.01 5.43 4.18
CA HIS A 51 3.83 4.01 4.47
C HIS A 51 2.52 3.45 3.88
N THR A 52 1.42 4.22 3.91
CA THR A 52 0.17 3.79 3.29
C THR A 52 0.27 3.78 1.76
N LYS A 53 0.99 4.73 1.14
CA LYS A 53 1.23 4.73 -0.31
C LYS A 53 2.01 3.49 -0.72
N ASP A 54 3.08 3.15 -0.01
CA ASP A 54 3.86 1.94 -0.25
C ASP A 54 3.00 0.68 -0.09
N ALA A 55 2.15 0.63 0.95
CA ALA A 55 1.21 -0.48 1.14
C ALA A 55 0.20 -0.62 -0.02
N ILE A 56 -0.28 0.49 -0.60
CA ILE A 56 -1.12 0.46 -1.80
C ILE A 56 -0.33 -0.05 -3.00
N MET A 57 0.90 0.46 -3.21
CA MET A 57 1.77 0.04 -4.32
C MET A 57 2.11 -1.45 -4.26
N ASP A 58 2.42 -1.97 -3.07
CA ASP A 58 2.65 -3.39 -2.84
C ASP A 58 1.38 -4.22 -3.12
N TYR A 59 0.22 -3.72 -2.67
CA TYR A 59 -1.05 -4.39 -2.85
C TYR A 59 -1.44 -4.51 -4.33
N VAL A 60 -1.39 -3.41 -5.08
CA VAL A 60 -1.71 -3.40 -6.52
C VAL A 60 -0.63 -4.09 -7.34
N GLY A 61 0.63 -4.04 -6.89
CA GLY A 61 1.77 -4.73 -7.51
C GLY A 61 1.59 -6.25 -7.58
N ARG A 62 0.78 -6.84 -6.70
CA ARG A 62 0.40 -8.26 -6.78
C ARG A 62 -0.31 -8.62 -8.08
N LEU A 63 -0.94 -7.67 -8.75
CA LEU A 63 -1.64 -7.92 -10.01
C LEU A 63 -0.75 -7.84 -11.26
N LYS A 64 0.55 -7.50 -11.12
CA LYS A 64 1.50 -7.46 -12.25
C LYS A 64 1.46 -8.71 -13.16
N PRO A 65 1.32 -9.95 -12.65
CA PRO A 65 1.20 -11.14 -13.49
C PRO A 65 -0.05 -11.19 -14.40
N MET A 66 -1.02 -10.29 -14.19
CA MET A 66 -2.25 -10.16 -14.99
C MET A 66 -2.29 -8.88 -15.84
N VAL A 67 -1.28 -8.03 -15.75
CA VAL A 67 -1.18 -6.81 -16.56
C VAL A 67 -0.79 -7.21 -17.99
N ARG A 68 -1.36 -6.56 -19.00
CA ARG A 68 -0.96 -6.80 -20.39
C ARG A 68 0.47 -6.32 -20.60
N ASP A 69 1.20 -7.00 -21.47
CA ASP A 69 2.60 -6.66 -21.81
C ASP A 69 2.76 -5.18 -22.22
N SER A 70 1.77 -4.60 -22.90
CA SER A 70 1.78 -3.19 -23.32
C SER A 70 1.75 -2.18 -22.16
N TYR A 71 1.42 -2.61 -20.94
CA TYR A 71 1.27 -1.75 -19.76
C TYR A 71 2.16 -2.15 -18.59
N ILE A 72 2.90 -3.27 -18.67
CA ILE A 72 3.68 -3.77 -17.54
C ILE A 72 4.78 -2.77 -17.11
N ASP A 73 5.47 -2.18 -18.07
CA ASP A 73 6.58 -1.24 -17.83
C ASP A 73 6.11 0.08 -17.22
N CYS A 74 4.83 0.44 -17.42
CA CYS A 74 4.27 1.70 -16.94
C CYS A 74 3.24 1.53 -15.82
N TYR A 75 3.01 0.29 -15.36
CA TYR A 75 1.97 -0.03 -14.37
C TYR A 75 2.18 0.70 -13.03
N ASP A 76 3.43 0.73 -12.54
CA ASP A 76 3.75 1.44 -11.30
C ASP A 76 3.56 2.95 -11.46
N GLN A 77 3.95 3.51 -12.62
CA GLN A 77 3.77 4.93 -12.92
C GLN A 77 2.29 5.32 -13.01
N LEU A 78 1.47 4.45 -13.63
CA LEU A 78 0.04 4.62 -13.71
C LEU A 78 -0.57 4.74 -12.31
N TRP A 79 -0.24 3.83 -11.40
CA TRP A 79 -0.72 3.89 -10.02
C TRP A 79 -0.20 5.10 -9.25
N MET A 80 1.09 5.42 -9.38
CA MET A 80 1.66 6.60 -8.74
C MET A 80 0.91 7.88 -9.14
N GLY A 81 0.54 8.04 -10.41
CA GLY A 81 -0.21 9.21 -10.85
C GLY A 81 -1.68 9.19 -10.41
N ILE A 82 -2.34 8.02 -10.42
CA ILE A 82 -3.71 7.89 -9.87
C ILE A 82 -3.75 8.30 -8.40
N LEU A 83 -2.76 7.92 -7.60
CA LEU A 83 -2.70 8.24 -6.17
C LEU A 83 -2.42 9.72 -5.87
N GLU A 84 -1.99 10.50 -6.85
CA GLU A 84 -1.84 11.96 -6.73
C GLU A 84 -3.06 12.74 -7.22
N LEU A 85 -4.09 12.08 -7.79
CA LEU A 85 -5.35 12.74 -8.11
C LEU A 85 -6.04 13.18 -6.83
N GLU A 86 -6.43 14.45 -6.72
CA GLU A 86 -7.02 15.00 -5.49
C GLU A 86 -8.28 14.22 -5.05
N GLU A 87 -9.13 13.84 -6.00
CA GLU A 87 -10.33 13.05 -5.73
C GLU A 87 -10.01 11.65 -5.22
N VAL A 88 -8.86 11.07 -5.56
CA VAL A 88 -8.43 9.76 -5.07
C VAL A 88 -7.74 9.90 -3.73
N LYS A 89 -6.76 10.83 -3.64
CA LYS A 89 -5.95 11.12 -2.47
C LYS A 89 -6.79 11.44 -1.24
N THR A 90 -7.89 12.17 -1.40
CA THR A 90 -8.81 12.52 -0.31
C THR A 90 -9.43 11.28 0.38
N HIS A 91 -9.60 10.17 -0.35
CA HIS A 91 -10.36 9.00 0.12
C HIS A 91 -9.52 7.72 0.26
N VAL A 92 -8.43 7.59 -0.48
CA VAL A 92 -7.67 6.33 -0.57
C VAL A 92 -6.86 6.05 0.70
N TYR A 93 -6.41 7.08 1.41
CA TYR A 93 -5.60 6.95 2.63
C TYR A 93 -6.44 6.78 3.92
N ASP A 94 -7.77 6.66 3.80
CA ASP A 94 -8.67 6.37 4.92
C ASP A 94 -9.30 4.98 4.77
N SER A 95 -8.85 4.01 5.56
CA SER A 95 -9.40 2.65 5.56
C SER A 95 -10.78 2.53 6.21
N GLY A 96 -11.27 3.56 6.90
CA GLY A 96 -12.54 3.54 7.61
C GLY A 96 -12.64 2.37 8.60
N LYS A 97 -13.59 1.45 8.35
CA LYS A 97 -13.84 0.27 9.21
C LYS A 97 -13.16 -1.02 8.70
N GLN A 98 -12.41 -0.93 7.61
CA GLN A 98 -11.78 -2.10 7.00
C GLN A 98 -10.64 -2.61 7.89
N GLN A 99 -10.67 -3.90 8.21
CA GLN A 99 -9.62 -4.56 8.98
C GLN A 99 -8.46 -4.97 8.07
N ASP A 100 -7.28 -5.13 8.68
CA ASP A 100 -6.05 -5.60 8.05
C ASP A 100 -5.56 -4.72 6.89
N THR A 101 -5.88 -3.42 6.88
CA THR A 101 -5.38 -2.47 5.88
C THR A 101 -5.30 -1.03 6.42
N THR A 102 -4.32 -0.28 5.94
CA THR A 102 -4.11 1.14 6.24
C THR A 102 -4.71 2.08 5.18
N PHE A 103 -5.34 1.52 4.14
CA PHE A 103 -5.93 2.27 3.03
C PHE A 103 -7.36 1.80 2.72
N ASN A 104 -8.07 2.58 1.92
CA ASN A 104 -9.39 2.24 1.41
C ASN A 104 -9.29 1.14 0.34
N ARG A 105 -9.18 -0.12 0.77
CA ARG A 105 -9.10 -1.28 -0.13
C ARG A 105 -10.28 -1.38 -1.09
N ASN A 106 -11.46 -0.90 -0.67
CA ASN A 106 -12.64 -0.92 -1.54
C ASN A 106 -12.47 0.03 -2.72
N LEU A 107 -11.99 1.26 -2.45
CA LEU A 107 -11.73 2.23 -3.50
C LEU A 107 -10.64 1.75 -4.46
N VAL A 108 -9.54 1.18 -3.94
CA VAL A 108 -8.48 0.61 -4.78
C VAL A 108 -9.03 -0.47 -5.71
N ALA A 109 -9.88 -1.38 -5.19
CA ALA A 109 -10.54 -2.40 -6.00
C ALA A 109 -11.48 -1.83 -7.08
N GLN A 110 -12.22 -0.76 -6.77
CA GLN A 110 -13.09 -0.10 -7.74
C GLN A 110 -12.29 0.63 -8.84
N ILE A 111 -11.13 1.19 -8.51
CA ILE A 111 -10.22 1.77 -9.50
C ILE A 111 -9.64 0.67 -10.41
N ILE A 112 -9.26 -0.48 -9.85
CA ILE A 112 -8.85 -1.67 -10.64
C ILE A 112 -9.96 -2.06 -11.63
N HIS A 113 -11.21 -2.14 -11.15
CA HIS A 113 -12.37 -2.44 -11.98
C HIS A 113 -12.48 -1.47 -13.17
N GLN A 114 -12.36 -0.17 -12.92
CA GLN A 114 -12.52 0.86 -13.94
C GLN A 114 -11.52 0.72 -15.09
N MET A 115 -10.27 0.33 -14.81
CA MET A 115 -9.23 0.16 -15.83
C MET A 115 -9.10 -1.28 -16.35
N ALA A 116 -9.94 -2.21 -15.85
CA ALA A 116 -9.83 -3.66 -16.07
C ALA A 116 -9.70 -4.03 -17.55
N ALA A 117 -10.60 -3.51 -18.38
CA ALA A 117 -10.70 -3.86 -19.79
C ALA A 117 -9.47 -3.49 -20.62
N THR A 118 -8.74 -2.44 -20.21
CA THR A 118 -7.58 -1.92 -20.94
C THR A 118 -6.27 -2.44 -20.40
N VAL A 119 -6.08 -2.39 -19.08
CA VAL A 119 -4.76 -2.64 -18.45
C VAL A 119 -4.47 -4.12 -18.25
N PHE A 120 -5.49 -4.94 -18.04
CA PHE A 120 -5.32 -6.35 -17.67
C PHE A 120 -5.69 -7.30 -18.80
N VAL A 121 -5.12 -8.50 -18.76
CA VAL A 121 -5.39 -9.56 -19.73
C VAL A 121 -6.86 -10.03 -19.63
N PRO A 122 -7.47 -10.54 -20.71
CA PRO A 122 -8.89 -10.95 -20.70
C PRO A 122 -9.26 -12.03 -19.65
N THR A 123 -8.28 -12.80 -19.18
CA THR A 123 -8.48 -13.84 -18.15
C THR A 123 -8.45 -13.30 -16.71
N ALA A 124 -8.16 -12.01 -16.53
CA ALA A 124 -8.14 -11.33 -15.24
C ALA A 124 -9.57 -11.00 -14.78
N ASN A 125 -10.30 -12.01 -14.32
CA ASN A 125 -11.63 -11.84 -13.72
C ASN A 125 -11.55 -11.50 -12.22
N THR A 126 -12.67 -11.10 -11.63
CA THR A 126 -12.72 -10.62 -10.23
C THR A 126 -12.31 -11.68 -9.21
N VAL A 127 -12.53 -12.98 -9.48
CA VAL A 127 -12.11 -14.08 -8.60
C VAL A 127 -10.58 -14.20 -8.61
N ASN A 128 -9.99 -14.26 -9.81
CA ASN A 128 -8.55 -14.37 -9.98
C ASN A 128 -7.83 -13.14 -9.41
N MET A 129 -8.33 -11.94 -9.69
CA MET A 129 -7.78 -10.70 -9.14
C MET A 129 -7.88 -10.68 -7.60
N ALA A 130 -9.01 -11.07 -7.02
CA ALA A 130 -9.16 -11.16 -5.56
C ALA A 130 -8.16 -12.15 -4.94
N GLN A 131 -7.93 -13.31 -5.57
CA GLN A 131 -6.96 -14.29 -5.11
C GLN A 131 -5.52 -13.75 -5.10
N TYR A 132 -5.14 -12.90 -6.05
CA TYR A 132 -3.82 -12.28 -6.08
C TYR A 132 -3.69 -11.15 -5.06
N LEU A 133 -4.73 -10.34 -4.90
CA LEU A 133 -4.76 -9.26 -3.93
C LEU A 133 -4.75 -9.79 -2.49
N GLU A 134 -5.52 -10.85 -2.21
CA GLU A 134 -5.79 -11.37 -0.87
C GLU A 134 -5.51 -12.90 -0.81
N PRO A 135 -4.26 -13.34 -1.01
CA PRO A 135 -3.93 -14.76 -1.21
C PRO A 135 -4.26 -15.63 0.00
N SER A 136 -4.22 -15.08 1.21
CA SER A 136 -4.56 -15.78 2.46
C SER A 136 -6.07 -15.85 2.75
N LYS A 137 -6.89 -15.11 2.00
CA LYS A 137 -8.35 -15.03 2.21
C LYS A 137 -9.15 -15.70 1.08
N GLY A 138 -8.50 -16.08 -0.01
CA GLY A 138 -9.13 -16.77 -1.14
C GLY A 138 -10.00 -15.86 -2.03
N GLY A 139 -10.66 -16.47 -3.02
CA GLY A 139 -11.51 -15.75 -3.99
C GLY A 139 -12.83 -15.19 -3.45
N ASP A 140 -13.29 -15.60 -2.26
CA ASP A 140 -14.57 -15.16 -1.66
C ASP A 140 -14.44 -13.98 -0.68
N HIS A 141 -13.29 -13.30 -0.71
CA HIS A 141 -13.08 -12.10 0.10
C HIS A 141 -13.97 -10.92 -0.37
N PRO A 142 -14.46 -10.04 0.53
CA PRO A 142 -15.32 -8.90 0.17
C PRO A 142 -14.75 -7.97 -0.92
N VAL A 143 -13.43 -7.97 -1.11
CA VAL A 143 -12.78 -7.22 -2.21
C VAL A 143 -13.26 -7.68 -3.59
N ARG A 144 -13.62 -8.96 -3.77
CA ARG A 144 -14.12 -9.49 -5.04
C ARG A 144 -15.36 -8.74 -5.51
N GLN A 145 -16.27 -8.43 -4.58
CA GLN A 145 -17.46 -7.65 -4.91
C GLN A 145 -17.07 -6.26 -5.40
N LYS A 146 -16.11 -5.60 -4.74
CA LYS A 146 -15.64 -4.26 -5.10
C LYS A 146 -14.87 -4.21 -6.42
N LEU A 147 -14.22 -5.29 -6.82
CA LEU A 147 -13.64 -5.46 -8.16
C LEU A 147 -14.71 -5.54 -9.28
N GLY A 148 -15.99 -5.68 -8.93
CA GLY A 148 -17.12 -5.63 -9.85
C GLY A 148 -17.88 -4.30 -9.85
N GLU A 149 -17.44 -3.31 -9.07
CA GLU A 149 -18.14 -2.04 -8.87
C GLU A 149 -17.31 -0.87 -9.41
N SER A 150 -17.96 0.12 -10.02
CA SER A 150 -17.31 1.39 -10.37
C SER A 150 -17.17 2.28 -9.12
N PRO A 151 -16.12 3.13 -9.05
CA PRO A 151 -16.01 4.12 -8.00
C PRO A 151 -17.06 5.22 -8.20
N GLU A 152 -17.21 6.09 -7.21
CA GLU A 152 -18.12 7.24 -7.30
C GLU A 152 -17.82 8.13 -8.52
N ASN A 153 -18.85 8.76 -9.07
CA ASN A 153 -18.78 9.48 -10.35
C ASN A 153 -17.65 10.51 -10.44
N LYS A 154 -17.31 11.22 -9.35
CA LYS A 154 -16.22 12.20 -9.34
C LYS A 154 -14.85 11.53 -9.51
N ILE A 155 -14.59 10.49 -8.72
CA ILE A 155 -13.36 9.69 -8.80
C ILE A 155 -13.26 9.05 -10.17
N LYS A 156 -14.37 8.43 -10.63
CA LYS A 156 -14.42 7.79 -11.95
C LYS A 156 -14.00 8.75 -13.06
N LYS A 157 -14.59 9.94 -13.10
CA LYS A 157 -14.24 10.96 -14.12
C LYS A 157 -12.79 11.41 -14.02
N SER A 158 -12.25 11.57 -12.81
CA SER A 158 -10.86 11.99 -12.59
C SER A 158 -9.88 10.93 -13.11
N VAL A 159 -10.10 9.66 -12.76
CA VAL A 159 -9.30 8.52 -13.23
C VAL A 159 -9.41 8.33 -14.74
N ASP A 160 -10.62 8.40 -15.32
CA ASP A 160 -10.82 8.27 -16.78
C ASP A 160 -10.06 9.37 -17.54
N LYS A 161 -10.10 10.61 -17.02
CA LYS A 161 -9.39 11.74 -17.61
C LYS A 161 -7.88 11.52 -17.57
N TYR A 162 -7.35 11.11 -16.41
CA TYR A 162 -5.92 10.83 -16.25
C TYR A 162 -5.45 9.73 -17.21
N LEU A 163 -6.16 8.60 -17.25
CA LEU A 163 -5.80 7.47 -18.11
C LEU A 163 -5.81 7.84 -19.60
N LYS A 164 -6.81 8.60 -20.06
CA LYS A 164 -6.88 9.08 -21.44
C LYS A 164 -5.76 10.06 -21.80
N GLN A 165 -5.32 10.88 -20.86
CA GLN A 165 -4.30 11.90 -21.13
C GLN A 165 -2.88 11.34 -21.14
N HIS A 166 -2.63 10.24 -20.42
CA HIS A 166 -1.27 9.77 -20.15
C HIS A 166 -0.97 8.37 -20.67
N PHE A 167 -1.98 7.53 -20.95
CA PHE A 167 -1.76 6.11 -21.28
C PHE A 167 -2.58 5.60 -22.47
N PHE A 168 -3.77 6.15 -22.72
CA PHE A 168 -4.70 5.65 -23.73
C PHE A 168 -5.04 6.67 -24.83
N GLY A 169 -4.34 7.81 -24.83
CA GLY A 169 -4.51 8.90 -25.81
C GLY A 169 -3.70 8.71 -27.07
#